data_AF-A0A1R4H234-F1
#
_entry.id   AF-A0A1R4H234-F1
#
_cell.length_a   1.000
_cell.length_b   1.000
_cell.length_c   1.000
_cell.angle_alpha   90.00
_cell.angle_beta   90.00
_cell.angle_gamma   90.00
#
_symmetry.space_group_name_H-M   'P 1'
#
loop_
_entity.id
_entity.type
_entity.pdbx_description
1 polymer ?
#
loop_
_entity_poly.entity_id
_entity_poly.type
_entity_poly.pdbx_seq_one_letter_code
_entity_poly.pdbx_strand_id
1 'polypeptide(L)'
;MATKDDYTNTILTTGVIGPFINGSASSTGVIETNGDSDWFKVSLTAGKVYEFLVDTGVPGASIGLRDEFGNDTANYHPYGPDGFFYSPTISGKYHVFANDDDEYSFRYTISVNTLQKENFIGGRTYVLNDVTRSVSVLQLSSSIELK
;
A
#
# COMPACT_ATOMS: atom_id res chain seq x y z
N MET A 1 17.26 -3.53 24.78
CA MET A 1 16.08 -2.68 25.11
C MET A 1 15.13 -2.82 23.95
N ALA A 2 13.85 -3.09 24.20
CA ALA A 2 12.86 -3.08 23.12
C ALA A 2 12.85 -1.67 22.51
N THR A 3 12.92 -1.59 21.18
CA THR A 3 12.69 -0.35 20.44
C THR A 3 11.26 0.12 20.68
N LYS A 4 11.07 1.43 20.70
CA LYS A 4 9.76 2.04 20.96
C LYS A 4 8.98 2.05 19.64
N ASP A 5 7.77 1.50 19.67
CA ASP A 5 6.75 1.56 18.61
C ASP A 5 6.66 2.97 17.99
N ASP A 6 6.83 3.03 16.66
CA ASP A 6 6.79 4.25 15.87
C ASP A 6 5.38 4.57 15.32
N TYR A 7 4.55 3.57 15.02
CA TYR A 7 3.18 3.74 14.55
C TYR A 7 2.21 2.68 15.10
N THR A 8 1.21 3.12 15.85
CA THR A 8 0.19 2.21 16.40
C THR A 8 -0.58 1.43 15.31
N ASN A 9 -0.94 0.18 15.62
CA ASN A 9 -1.83 -0.67 14.82
C ASN A 9 -3.34 -0.33 14.90
N THR A 10 -3.69 0.96 15.02
CA THR A 10 -5.07 1.41 15.20
C THR A 10 -5.42 2.59 14.31
N ILE A 11 -6.71 2.88 14.15
CA ILE A 11 -7.21 4.08 13.46
C ILE A 11 -6.72 5.41 14.09
N LEU A 12 -6.21 5.37 15.33
CA LEU A 12 -5.65 6.53 16.01
C LEU A 12 -4.20 6.82 15.62
N THR A 13 -3.58 6.00 14.76
CA THR A 13 -2.22 6.21 14.25
C THR A 13 -1.96 7.65 13.81
N THR A 14 -0.77 8.14 14.10
CA THR A 14 -0.27 9.43 13.60
C THR A 14 0.39 9.32 12.24
N GLY A 15 0.60 8.10 11.73
CA GLY A 15 1.16 7.84 10.41
C GLY A 15 0.25 8.37 9.30
N VAL A 16 0.83 9.03 8.30
CA VAL A 16 0.13 9.54 7.13
C VAL A 16 0.95 9.25 5.87
N ILE A 17 0.31 8.71 4.83
CA ILE A 17 0.85 8.69 3.47
C ILE A 17 0.30 9.89 2.71
N GLY A 18 1.16 10.88 2.50
CA GLY A 18 0.86 12.11 1.77
C GLY A 18 1.67 13.29 2.29
N PRO A 19 1.62 14.45 1.60
CA PRO A 19 0.88 14.71 0.36
C PRO A 19 1.45 13.96 -0.86
N PHE A 20 0.61 13.73 -1.87
CA PHE A 20 1.05 13.15 -3.14
C PHE A 20 1.77 14.21 -3.98
N ILE A 21 2.99 13.90 -4.39
CA ILE A 21 3.81 14.71 -5.28
C ILE A 21 3.99 13.95 -6.58
N ASN A 22 3.54 14.53 -7.70
CA ASN A 22 3.56 13.88 -9.01
C ASN A 22 2.93 12.48 -9.04
N GLY A 23 1.87 12.29 -8.26
CA GLY A 23 1.15 11.02 -8.18
C GLY A 23 1.74 9.99 -7.22
N SER A 24 2.80 10.32 -6.49
CA SER A 24 3.45 9.38 -5.56
C SER A 24 3.52 9.97 -4.16
N ALA A 25 3.36 9.11 -3.15
CA ALA A 25 3.58 9.42 -1.76
C ALA A 25 4.23 8.21 -1.07
N SER A 26 5.08 8.44 -0.08
CA SER A 26 5.68 7.36 0.69
C SER A 26 5.87 7.75 2.15
N SER A 27 6.00 6.75 3.00
CA SER A 27 6.42 6.90 4.40
C SER A 27 7.28 5.71 4.80
N THR A 28 8.10 5.90 5.82
CA THR A 28 8.96 4.86 6.37
C THR A 28 8.60 4.60 7.81
N GLY A 29 8.79 3.37 8.25
CA GLY A 29 8.72 2.98 9.65
C GLY A 29 9.63 1.81 9.96
N VAL A 30 9.43 1.22 11.12
CA VAL A 30 10.22 0.10 11.64
C VAL A 30 9.27 -0.91 12.25
N ILE A 31 9.31 -2.15 11.77
CA ILE A 31 8.74 -3.25 12.54
C ILE A 31 9.70 -3.53 13.69
N GLU A 32 9.27 -3.34 14.93
CA GLU A 32 10.13 -3.54 16.09
C GLU A 32 10.13 -4.96 16.61
N THR A 33 9.00 -5.65 16.50
CA THR A 33 8.79 -6.98 17.09
C THR A 33 7.85 -7.84 16.24
N ASN A 34 7.87 -9.15 16.47
CA ASN A 34 6.90 -10.06 15.87
C ASN A 34 5.46 -9.63 16.15
N GLY A 35 4.61 -9.63 15.12
CA GLY A 35 3.19 -9.27 15.21
C GLY A 35 2.94 -7.76 15.27
N ASP A 36 3.98 -6.96 15.10
CA ASP A 36 3.86 -5.52 14.97
C ASP A 36 3.22 -5.12 13.64
N SER A 37 2.44 -4.04 13.68
CA SER A 37 1.72 -3.57 12.50
C SER A 37 1.54 -2.06 12.53
N ASP A 38 2.20 -1.41 11.59
CA ASP A 38 2.23 0.03 11.51
C ASP A 38 1.18 0.54 10.54
N TRP A 39 0.24 1.34 11.05
CA TRP A 39 -0.85 1.86 10.24
C TRP A 39 -0.57 3.29 9.81
N PHE A 40 -0.95 3.63 8.58
CA PHE A 40 -0.87 4.97 8.03
C PHE A 40 -2.18 5.37 7.37
N LYS A 41 -2.64 6.59 7.68
CA LYS A 41 -3.80 7.20 7.04
C LYS A 41 -3.44 7.63 5.62
N VAL A 42 -4.29 7.31 4.65
CA VAL A 42 -4.16 7.75 3.27
C VAL A 42 -5.52 8.21 2.72
N SER A 43 -5.53 9.34 2.03
CA SER A 43 -6.75 9.85 1.38
C SER A 43 -6.84 9.33 -0.05
N LEU A 44 -7.85 8.52 -0.34
CA LEU A 44 -8.08 7.94 -1.66
C LEU A 44 -9.32 8.54 -2.33
N THR A 45 -9.28 8.65 -3.65
CA THR A 45 -10.38 9.19 -4.47
C THR A 45 -11.06 8.06 -5.24
N ALA A 46 -12.40 8.00 -5.17
CA ALA A 46 -13.21 7.03 -5.90
C ALA A 46 -12.84 6.97 -7.39
N GLY A 47 -12.69 5.75 -7.93
CA GLY A 47 -12.40 5.49 -9.34
C GLY A 47 -10.95 5.74 -9.78
N LYS A 48 -10.07 6.26 -8.90
CA LYS A 48 -8.63 6.32 -9.19
C LYS A 48 -7.97 4.99 -8.85
N VAL A 49 -7.04 4.55 -9.69
CA VAL A 49 -6.25 3.34 -9.43
C VAL A 49 -4.99 3.72 -8.69
N TYR A 50 -4.74 3.03 -7.59
CA TYR A 50 -3.56 3.16 -6.76
C TYR A 50 -2.77 1.85 -6.77
N GLU A 51 -1.45 1.95 -6.90
CA GLU A 51 -0.50 0.90 -6.56
C GLU A 51 -0.01 1.15 -5.13
N PHE A 52 -0.11 0.13 -4.29
CA PHE A 52 0.46 0.10 -2.94
C PHE A 52 1.65 -0.84 -2.95
N LEU A 53 2.76 -0.41 -2.36
CA LEU A 53 3.99 -1.18 -2.27
C LEU A 53 4.58 -1.08 -0.88
N VAL A 54 5.21 -2.15 -0.42
CA VAL A 54 6.12 -2.15 0.73
C VAL A 54 7.50 -2.61 0.27
N ASP A 55 8.54 -1.87 0.64
CA ASP A 55 9.93 -2.25 0.43
C ASP A 55 10.63 -2.31 1.78
N THR A 56 11.19 -3.46 2.11
CA THR A 56 11.81 -3.77 3.40
C THR A 56 13.28 -4.15 3.26
N GLY A 57 13.75 -4.33 2.02
CA GLY A 57 15.05 -4.94 1.73
C GLY A 57 15.22 -6.39 2.21
N VAL A 58 14.20 -7.00 2.83
CA VAL A 58 14.22 -8.37 3.37
C VAL A 58 12.88 -9.09 3.12
N PRO A 59 12.85 -10.39 2.83
CA PRO A 59 11.58 -11.12 2.69
C PRO A 59 10.76 -11.11 3.99
N GLY A 60 9.43 -11.19 3.90
CA GLY A 60 8.54 -11.50 5.04
C GLY A 60 7.50 -10.43 5.37
N ALA A 61 7.75 -9.18 5.01
CA ALA A 61 6.81 -8.11 5.28
C ALA A 61 5.57 -8.17 4.39
N SER A 62 4.42 -7.84 4.97
CA SER A 62 3.15 -7.78 4.26
C SER A 62 2.58 -6.37 4.28
N ILE A 63 1.78 -6.06 3.26
CA ILE A 63 1.06 -4.79 3.13
C ILE A 63 -0.41 -5.05 2.89
N GLY A 64 -1.27 -4.25 3.51
CA GLY A 64 -2.70 -4.31 3.27
C GLY A 64 -3.40 -2.97 3.41
N LEU A 65 -4.71 -3.00 3.14
CA LEU A 65 -5.58 -1.84 3.21
C LEU A 65 -6.83 -2.13 4.02
N ARG A 66 -7.14 -1.20 4.93
CA ARG A 66 -8.37 -1.15 5.72
C ARG A 66 -9.15 0.12 5.39
N ASP A 67 -10.45 0.08 5.63
CA ASP A 67 -11.33 1.25 5.46
C ASP A 67 -11.11 2.32 6.54
N GLU A 68 -11.93 3.38 6.53
CA GLU A 68 -11.87 4.48 7.50
C GLU A 68 -12.06 4.02 8.96
N PHE A 69 -12.78 2.92 9.17
CA PHE A 69 -13.10 2.38 10.49
C PHE A 69 -12.14 1.27 10.93
N GLY A 70 -11.16 0.92 10.10
CA GLY A 70 -10.19 -0.14 10.37
C GLY A 70 -10.68 -1.54 10.00
N ASN A 71 -11.81 -1.67 9.27
CA ASN A 71 -12.25 -2.96 8.78
C ASN A 71 -11.42 -3.38 7.56
N ASP A 72 -11.21 -4.68 7.41
CA ASP A 72 -10.49 -5.25 6.27
C ASP A 72 -11.21 -4.95 4.96
N THR A 73 -10.46 -4.47 3.97
CA THR A 73 -10.95 -4.42 2.59
C THR A 73 -10.71 -5.77 1.90
N ALA A 74 -11.30 -5.96 0.72
CA ALA A 74 -11.05 -7.16 -0.10
C ALA A 74 -9.56 -7.35 -0.52
N ASN A 75 -8.69 -6.37 -0.25
CA ASN A 75 -7.25 -6.42 -0.52
C ASN A 75 -6.41 -6.57 0.76
N TYR A 76 -6.99 -7.14 1.82
CA TYR A 76 -6.24 -7.58 2.98
C TYR A 76 -5.46 -8.86 2.64
N HIS A 77 -4.17 -8.72 2.32
CA HIS A 77 -3.29 -9.84 2.00
C HIS A 77 -2.19 -9.96 3.07
N PRO A 78 -2.45 -10.64 4.20
CA PRO A 78 -1.49 -10.77 5.31
C PRO A 78 -0.25 -11.61 4.97
N TYR A 79 -0.23 -12.25 3.79
CA TYR A 79 0.89 -13.04 3.24
C TYR A 79 1.10 -12.71 1.75
N GLY A 80 0.84 -11.46 1.38
CA GLY A 80 0.75 -11.00 0.00
C GLY A 80 2.10 -10.73 -0.66
N PRO A 81 2.12 -10.55 -2.00
CA PRO A 81 3.27 -9.94 -2.66
C PRO A 81 3.52 -8.54 -2.07
N ASP A 82 4.75 -8.02 -2.25
CA ASP A 82 5.23 -6.68 -1.83
C ASP A 82 4.39 -5.48 -2.36
N GLY A 83 3.23 -5.73 -2.98
CA GLY A 83 2.26 -4.73 -3.36
C GLY A 83 0.95 -5.24 -3.97
N PHE A 84 -0.03 -4.35 -4.07
CA PHE A 84 -1.33 -4.61 -4.69
C PHE A 84 -1.89 -3.35 -5.37
N PHE A 85 -2.92 -3.54 -6.20
CA PHE A 85 -3.68 -2.44 -6.80
C PHE A 85 -5.04 -2.31 -6.13
N TYR A 86 -5.49 -1.07 -5.97
CA TYR A 86 -6.82 -0.79 -5.45
C TYR A 86 -7.44 0.42 -6.15
N SER A 87 -8.73 0.31 -6.48
CA SER A 87 -9.57 1.40 -6.94
C SER A 87 -10.75 1.53 -5.98
N PRO A 88 -10.76 2.54 -5.08
CA PRO A 88 -11.87 2.72 -4.15
C PRO A 88 -13.15 3.06 -4.92
N THR A 89 -14.28 2.56 -4.43
CA THR A 89 -15.61 2.96 -4.93
C THR A 89 -16.14 4.21 -4.21
N ILE A 90 -15.56 4.56 -3.06
CA ILE A 90 -15.94 5.69 -2.23
C ILE A 90 -14.69 6.51 -1.91
N SER A 91 -14.74 7.83 -2.11
CA SER A 91 -13.65 8.72 -1.71
C SER A 91 -13.63 8.85 -0.20
N GLY A 92 -12.45 8.78 0.42
CA GLY A 92 -12.37 8.84 1.87
C GLY A 92 -10.98 8.58 2.40
N LYS A 93 -10.90 8.48 3.73
CA LYS A 93 -9.70 8.04 4.41
C LYS A 93 -9.69 6.52 4.46
N TYR A 94 -8.51 5.96 4.25
CA TYR A 94 -8.22 4.56 4.39
C TYR A 94 -6.98 4.41 5.27
N HIS A 95 -6.73 3.19 5.73
CA HIS A 95 -5.54 2.85 6.50
C HIS A 95 -4.75 1.81 5.72
N VAL A 96 -3.59 2.21 5.18
CA VAL A 96 -2.61 1.25 4.68
C VAL A 96 -1.74 0.83 5.85
N PHE A 97 -1.37 -0.44 5.93
CA PHE A 97 -0.51 -0.91 7.00
C PHE A 97 0.58 -1.82 6.46
N ALA A 98 1.74 -1.77 7.11
CA ALA A 98 2.75 -2.82 7.04
C ALA A 98 2.59 -3.73 8.25
N ASN A 99 2.88 -5.02 8.11
CA ASN A 99 2.97 -5.94 9.23
C ASN A 99 4.07 -6.98 8.98
N ASP A 100 4.57 -7.55 10.07
CA ASP A 100 5.40 -8.75 10.04
C ASP A 100 4.83 -9.82 10.96
N ASP A 101 4.78 -11.05 10.45
CA ASP A 101 4.40 -12.23 11.21
C ASP A 101 5.63 -13.05 11.64
N ASP A 102 6.84 -12.64 11.23
CA ASP A 102 8.12 -13.28 11.58
C ASP A 102 8.84 -12.53 12.74
N GLU A 103 9.94 -13.09 13.24
CA GLU A 103 10.67 -12.56 14.42
C GLU A 103 11.68 -11.46 14.05
N TYR A 104 11.49 -10.78 12.92
CA TYR A 104 12.46 -9.83 12.39
C TYR A 104 12.12 -8.39 12.75
N SER A 105 13.13 -7.64 13.17
CA SER A 105 13.04 -6.18 13.17
C SER A 105 13.72 -5.65 11.92
N PHE A 106 13.00 -4.83 11.16
CA PHE A 106 13.50 -4.25 9.92
C PHE A 106 12.86 -2.89 9.65
N ARG A 107 13.55 -2.08 8.85
CA ARG A 107 13.02 -0.84 8.32
C ARG A 107 12.25 -1.13 7.05
N TYR A 108 11.18 -0.39 6.82
CA TYR A 108 10.44 -0.48 5.57
C TYR A 108 10.07 0.90 5.02
N THR A 109 9.67 0.91 3.75
CA THR A 109 9.07 2.04 3.05
C THR A 109 7.76 1.59 2.42
N ILE A 110 6.65 2.21 2.82
CA ILE A 110 5.39 2.09 2.09
C ILE A 110 5.38 3.17 1.01
N SER A 111 5.08 2.77 -0.23
CA SER A 111 4.85 3.69 -1.35
C SER A 111 3.44 3.51 -1.90
N VAL A 112 2.77 4.63 -2.15
CA VAL A 112 1.45 4.68 -2.77
C VAL A 112 1.54 5.55 -4.01
N ASN A 113 1.23 4.96 -5.15
CA ASN A 113 1.34 5.62 -6.45
C ASN A 113 -0.01 5.63 -7.16
N THR A 114 -0.39 6.77 -7.72
CA THR A 114 -1.56 6.86 -8.60
C THR A 114 -1.16 6.41 -10.00
N LEU A 115 -1.95 5.50 -10.57
CA LEU A 115 -1.81 5.10 -11.96
C LEU A 115 -2.76 5.92 -12.83
N GLN A 116 -2.21 6.40 -13.93
CA GLN A 116 -2.93 7.07 -15.01
C GLN A 116 -2.96 6.15 -16.23
N LYS A 117 -3.93 6.38 -17.13
CA LYS A 117 -4.08 5.56 -18.33
C LYS A 117 -2.78 5.53 -19.15
N GLU A 118 -2.06 6.65 -19.22
CA GLU A 118 -0.76 6.75 -19.89
C GLU A 118 0.35 5.88 -19.32
N ASN A 119 0.24 5.42 -18.07
CA ASN A 119 1.25 4.51 -17.51
C ASN A 119 1.20 3.14 -18.19
N PHE A 120 0.06 2.71 -18.74
CA PHE A 120 -0.12 1.35 -19.26
C PHE A 120 0.42 1.20 -20.69
N ILE A 121 1.26 0.19 -20.89
CA ILE A 121 1.82 -0.25 -22.17
C ILE A 121 1.29 -1.65 -22.48
N GLY A 122 0.59 -1.81 -23.61
CA GLY A 122 0.15 -3.13 -24.08
C GLY A 122 -0.89 -3.83 -23.18
N GLY A 123 -1.59 -3.09 -22.31
CA GLY A 123 -2.73 -3.57 -21.52
C GLY A 123 -2.41 -4.57 -20.39
N ARG A 124 -1.15 -4.95 -20.18
CA ARG A 124 -0.71 -5.83 -19.07
C ARG A 124 0.57 -5.36 -18.39
N THR A 125 1.15 -4.30 -18.90
CA THR A 125 2.39 -3.71 -18.39
C THR A 125 2.12 -2.25 -18.13
N TYR A 126 2.77 -1.67 -17.13
CA TYR A 126 2.82 -0.23 -16.97
C TYR A 126 4.22 0.22 -16.58
N VAL A 127 4.52 1.47 -16.89
CA VAL A 127 5.76 2.14 -16.51
C VAL A 127 5.43 3.23 -15.53
N LEU A 128 6.07 3.15 -14.37
CA LEU A 128 5.94 4.12 -13.29
C LEU A 128 7.32 4.35 -12.69
N ASN A 129 7.73 5.62 -12.55
CA ASN A 129 9.04 6.00 -12.04
C ASN A 129 10.19 5.27 -12.78
N ASP A 130 10.10 5.18 -14.11
CA ASP A 130 11.03 4.44 -15.00
C ASP A 130 11.16 2.92 -14.75
N VAL A 131 10.29 2.35 -13.91
CA VAL A 131 10.22 0.91 -13.65
C VAL A 131 9.08 0.29 -14.46
N THR A 132 9.41 -0.72 -15.26
CA THR A 132 8.42 -1.52 -16.00
C THR A 132 7.89 -2.64 -15.10
N ARG A 133 6.56 -2.70 -14.93
CA ARG A 133 5.89 -3.69 -14.07
C ARG A 133 4.78 -4.39 -14.85
N SER A 134 4.58 -5.67 -14.59
CA SER A 134 3.44 -6.44 -15.13
C SER A 134 2.32 -6.51 -14.11
N VAL A 135 1.08 -6.40 -14.58
CA VAL A 135 -0.11 -6.55 -13.75
C VAL A 135 -0.99 -7.66 -14.31
N SER A 136 -1.59 -8.44 -13.42
CA SER A 136 -2.53 -9.49 -13.82
C SER A 136 -3.79 -8.86 -14.44
N VAL A 137 -4.33 -9.47 -15.51
CA VAL A 137 -5.54 -8.95 -16.20
C VAL A 137 -6.76 -8.89 -15.28
N LEU A 138 -6.81 -9.75 -14.26
CA LEU A 138 -7.89 -9.75 -13.28
C LEU A 138 -7.90 -8.46 -12.45
N GLN A 139 -6.72 -7.94 -12.05
CA GLN A 139 -6.60 -6.66 -11.33
C GLN A 139 -6.90 -5.42 -12.19
N LEU A 140 -6.74 -5.51 -13.51
CA LEU A 140 -7.04 -4.42 -14.45
C LEU A 140 -8.51 -4.34 -14.81
N SER A 141 -9.15 -5.50 -15.04
CA SER A 141 -10.55 -5.57 -15.51
C SER A 141 -11.57 -5.03 -14.51
N SER A 142 -11.23 -4.99 -13.21
CA SER A 142 -12.07 -4.42 -12.16
C SER A 142 -11.84 -2.91 -11.94
N SER A 143 -10.78 -2.33 -12.51
CA SER A 143 -10.25 -1.02 -12.08
C SER A 143 -10.04 -0.02 -13.22
N ILE A 144 -9.95 -0.47 -14.47
CA ILE A 144 -9.72 0.38 -15.65
C ILE A 144 -10.64 -0.08 -16.78
N GLU A 145 -11.60 0.74 -17.17
CA GLU A 145 -12.29 0.57 -18.46
C GLU A 145 -11.30 0.82 -19.60
N LEU A 146 -10.68 -0.25 -20.09
CA LEU A 146 -9.95 -0.22 -21.36
C LEU A 146 -10.98 -0.23 -22.50
N LYS A 147 -11.36 0.97 -22.95
CA LYS A 147 -12.00 1.14 -24.27
C LYS A 147 -10.97 0.99 -25.37
#